data_AF-A0A440UTG2-F1
#
_entry.id   AF-A0A440UTG2-F1
#
_cell.length_a   1.000
_cell.length_b   1.000
_cell.length_c   1.000
_cell.angle_alpha   90.00
_cell.angle_beta   90.00
_cell.angle_gamma   90.00
#
_symmetry.space_group_name_H-M   'P 1'
#
loop_
_entity.id
_entity.type
_entity.pdbx_description
1 polymer ?
#
loop_
_entity_poly.entity_id
_entity_poly.type
_entity_poly.pdbx_seq_one_letter_code
_entity_poly.pdbx_strand_id
1 'polypeptide(L)' 'GRERHRIYNIGNSQPVHLGRFIETLEGLLGVKAIREDLPMQPGDVEKTFADTSALERDIGFKPKVPIEEG' A
#
# COMPACT_ATOMS: atom_id res chain seq x y z
N GLY A 1 -25.70 -19.51 -13.56
CA GLY A 1 -24.93 -19.21 -14.78
C GLY A 1 -23.48 -19.05 -14.41
N ARG A 2 -22.53 -19.59 -15.18
CA ARG A 2 -21.10 -19.36 -14.92
C ARG A 2 -20.78 -17.89 -15.22
N GLU A 3 -20.30 -17.14 -14.22
CA GLU A 3 -19.75 -15.80 -14.43
C GLU A 3 -18.52 -15.91 -15.36
N ARG A 4 -18.51 -15.12 -16.44
CA ARG A 4 -17.45 -15.15 -17.47
C ARG A 4 -16.20 -14.34 -17.07
N HIS A 5 -16.27 -13.58 -15.98
CA HIS A 5 -15.22 -12.69 -15.52
C HIS A 5 -15.11 -12.74 -13.99
N ARG A 6 -13.90 -12.48 -13.47
CA ARG A 6 -13.62 -12.39 -12.03
C ARG A 6 -12.97 -11.05 -11.73
N ILE A 7 -13.34 -10.46 -10.60
CA ILE A 7 -12.76 -9.22 -10.09
C ILE A 7 -11.72 -9.58 -9.04
N TYR A 8 -10.53 -8.99 -9.15
CA TYR A 8 -9.44 -9.18 -8.21
C TYR A 8 -8.94 -7.81 -7.74
N ASN A 9 -8.77 -7.65 -6.43
CA ASN A 9 -8.00 -6.53 -5.90
C ASN A 9 -6.52 -6.82 -6.12
N ILE A 10 -5.79 -5.78 -6.53
CA ILE A 10 -4.33 -5.81 -6.69
C ILE A 10 -3.75 -4.75 -5.76
N GLY A 11 -2.78 -5.12 -4.96
CA GLY A 11 -2.09 -4.21 -4.06
C GLY A 11 -1.14 -4.95 -3.14
N ASN A 12 -0.33 -4.21 -2.40
CA ASN A 12 0.43 -4.78 -1.30
C ASN A 12 -0.51 -4.88 -0.09
N SER A 13 -0.90 -6.10 0.29
CA SER A 13 -1.80 -6.35 1.44
C SER A 13 -1.17 -6.00 2.79
N GLN A 14 0.07 -5.51 2.80
CA GLN A 14 0.72 -4.96 3.98
C GLN A 14 0.53 -3.43 4.02
N PRO A 15 -0.27 -2.91 4.97
CA PRO A 15 -0.40 -1.48 5.17
C PRO A 15 0.94 -0.91 5.65
N VAL A 16 1.42 0.14 4.98
CA VAL A 16 2.62 0.88 5.40
C VAL A 16 2.17 2.18 6.05
N HIS A 17 2.67 2.45 7.26
CA HIS A 17 2.42 3.72 7.93
C HIS A 17 3.04 4.87 7.14
N LEU A 18 2.28 5.96 6.95
CA LEU A 18 2.76 7.16 6.24
C LEU A 18 4.09 7.68 6.80
N GLY A 19 4.28 7.64 8.13
CA GLY A 19 5.54 8.00 8.77
C GLY A 19 6.73 7.16 8.29
N ARG A 20 6.56 5.84 8.17
CA ARG A 20 7.60 4.93 7.66
C ARG A 20 7.93 5.21 6.19
N PHE A 21 6.92 5.54 5.39
CA PHE A 21 7.14 5.94 4.00
C PHE A 21 8.00 7.21 3.91
N ILE A 22 7.67 8.24 4.70
CA ILE A 22 8.46 9.48 4.75
C ILE A 22 9.88 9.20 5.26
N GLU A 23 10.05 8.41 6.31
CA GLU A 23 11.37 8.02 6.83
C GLU A 23 12.23 7.29 5.79
N THR A 24 11.61 6.44 4.98
CA THR A 24 12.28 5.74 3.87
C THR A 24 12.79 6.73 2.84
N LEU A 25 11.96 7.70 2.44
CA LEU A 25 12.36 8.77 1.51
C LEU A 25 13.46 9.65 2.08
N GLU A 26 13.37 10.05 3.35
CA GLU A 26 14.41 10.84 4.02
C GLU A 26 15.77 10.10 4.02
N GLY A 27 15.75 8.79 4.25
CA GLY A 27 16.94 7.94 4.23
C GLY A 27 17.55 7.80 2.82
N LEU A 28 16.73 7.58 1.80
CA LEU A 28 17.16 7.45 0.41
C LEU A 28 17.68 8.77 -0.18
N LEU A 29 17.08 9.90 0.21
CA LEU A 29 17.42 11.22 -0.29
C LEU A 29 18.47 11.96 0.55
N GLY A 30 18.74 11.50 1.77
CA GLY A 30 19.70 12.12 2.69
C GLY A 30 19.26 13.48 3.25
N VAL A 31 17.98 13.81 3.17
CA VAL A 31 17.41 15.11 3.61
C VAL A 31 16.18 14.89 4.48
N LYS A 32 15.97 15.77 5.46
CA LYS A 32 14.79 15.70 6.34
C LYS A 32 13.61 16.44 5.75
N ALA A 33 12.43 15.81 5.78
CA ALA A 33 11.19 16.44 5.35
C ALA A 33 10.80 17.55 6.34
N ILE A 34 10.37 18.69 5.81
CA ILE A 34 9.69 19.72 6.61
C ILE A 34 8.23 19.26 6.75
N ARG A 35 7.79 18.97 7.97
CA ARG A 35 6.45 18.42 8.24
C ARG A 35 5.53 19.49 8.80
N GLU A 36 4.31 19.53 8.28
CA GLU A 36 3.20 20.29 8.84
C GLU A 36 2.08 19.27 9.11
N ASP A 37 1.78 19.03 10.38
CA ASP A 37 0.75 18.08 10.78
C ASP A 37 -0.63 18.74 10.63
N LEU A 38 -1.38 18.29 9.62
CA LEU A 38 -2.73 18.75 9.35
C LEU A 38 -3.76 17.75 9.91
N PRO A 39 -4.97 18.21 10.26
CA PRO A 39 -6.06 17.30 10.60
C PRO A 39 -6.41 16.39 9.41
N MET A 40 -6.93 15.21 9.73
CA MET A 40 -7.38 14.23 8.74
C MET A 40 -8.41 14.86 7.80
N GLN A 41 -8.22 14.66 6.50
CA GLN A 41 -9.15 15.20 5.52
C GLN A 41 -10.44 14.36 5.50
N PRO A 42 -11.61 14.95 5.15
CA PRO A 42 -12.89 14.23 5.18
C PRO A 42 -12.96 12.97 4.29
N GLY A 43 -12.04 12.82 3.33
CA GLY A 43 -11.93 11.65 2.46
C GLY A 43 -10.83 10.66 2.84
N ASP A 44 -10.03 10.96 3.85
CA ASP A 44 -8.98 10.06 4.33
C ASP A 44 -9.59 8.90 5.12
N VAL A 45 -8.88 7.78 5.07
CA VAL A 45 -9.23 6.53 5.73
C VAL A 45 -8.00 6.11 6.53
N GLU A 46 -8.16 5.94 7.85
CA GLU A 46 -7.06 5.67 8.79
C GLU A 46 -6.19 4.47 8.40
N LYS A 47 -6.81 3.48 7.75
CA LYS A 47 -6.11 2.29 7.25
C LYS A 47 -6.86 1.70 6.07
N THR A 48 -6.17 1.51 4.97
CA THR A 48 -6.65 0.72 3.83
C THR A 48 -5.63 -0.32 3.44
N PHE A 49 -6.12 -1.46 2.97
CA PHE A 49 -5.29 -2.51 2.40
C PHE A 49 -6.12 -3.26 1.36
N ALA A 50 -5.46 -3.72 0.30
CA ALA A 50 -6.10 -4.57 -0.69
C ALA A 50 -6.21 -6.00 -0.15
N ASP A 51 -7.43 -6.56 -0.06
CA ASP A 51 -7.60 -7.99 0.15
C ASP A 51 -7.29 -8.73 -1.15
N THR A 52 -6.10 -9.33 -1.23
CA THR A 52 -5.62 -10.09 -2.39
C THR A 52 -5.80 -11.60 -2.25
N SER A 53 -6.55 -12.08 -1.26
CA SER A 53 -6.69 -13.52 -0.96
C SER A 53 -7.19 -14.32 -2.18
N ALA A 54 -8.09 -13.72 -2.96
CA ALA A 54 -8.60 -14.34 -4.19
C ALA A 54 -7.53 -14.42 -5.30
N LEU A 55 -6.70 -13.38 -5.44
CA LEU A 55 -5.64 -13.31 -6.44
C LEU A 55 -4.49 -14.26 -6.09
N GLU A 56 -4.10 -14.32 -4.82
CA GLU A 56 -3.06 -15.24 -4.33
C GLU A 56 -3.50 -16.69 -4.52
N ARG A 57 -4.75 -17.04 -4.18
CA ARG A 57 -5.28 -18.40 -4.35
C ARG A 57 -5.38 -18.83 -5.82
N ASP A 58 -5.88 -17.95 -6.69
CA ASP A 58 -6.20 -18.34 -8.07
C ASP A 58 -5.00 -18.18 -9.04
N ILE A 59 -4.07 -17.27 -8.75
CA ILE A 59 -2.96 -16.89 -9.65
C ILE A 59 -1.58 -17.06 -8.98
N GLY A 60 -1.51 -17.22 -7.65
CA GLY A 60 -0.24 -17.33 -6.93
C GLY A 60 0.56 -16.03 -6.88
N PHE A 61 -0.07 -14.89 -7.21
CA PHE A 61 0.59 -13.60 -7.25
C PHE A 61 0.62 -12.94 -5.87
N LYS A 62 1.81 -12.48 -5.48
CA LYS A 62 2.04 -11.67 -4.28
C LYS A 62 3.20 -10.70 -4.55
N PRO A 63 3.03 -9.39 -4.32
CA PRO A 63 4.13 -8.44 -4.45
C PRO A 63 5.22 -8.78 -3.42
N LYS A 64 6.48 -8.75 -3.87
CA LYS A 64 7.66 -9.10 -3.05
C LYS A 64 8.63 -7.94 -2.85
N VAL A 65 8.48 -6.87 -3.61
CA VAL A 65 9.34 -5.70 -3.53
C VAL A 65 8.98 -4.95 -2.23
N PRO A 66 9.91 -4.83 -1.28
CA PRO A 66 9.70 -4.03 -0.08
C PRO A 66 9.70 -2.54 -0.42
N ILE A 67 9.15 -1.69 0.45
CA ILE A 67 9.02 -0.25 0.16
C ILE A 67 10.38 0.44 0.06
N GLU A 68 11.39 -0.13 0.71
CA GLU A 68 12.76 0.35 0.72
C GLU A 68 13.50 0.11 -0.62
N GLU A 69 12.98 -0.78 -1.48
CA GLU A 69 13.57 -1.11 -2.80
C GLU A 69 12.77 -0.56 -4.00
N GLY A 70 11.64 0.10 -3.73
CA GLY A 70 10.67 0.57 -4.75
C GLY A 70 10.90 1.99 -5.27
#